data_AF-A0A820LZP9-F1
#
_entry.id   AF-A0A820LZP9-F1
#
_cell.length_a   1.000
_cell.length_b   1.000
_cell.length_c   1.000
_cell.angle_alpha   90.00
_cell.angle_beta   90.00
_cell.angle_gamma   90.00
#
_symmetry.space_group_name_H-M   'P 1'
#
loop_
_entity.id
_entity.type
_entity.pdbx_description
1 polymer ?
#
loop_
_entity_poly.entity_id
_entity_poly.type
_entity_poly.pdbx_seq_one_letter_code
_entity_poly.pdbx_strand_id
1 'polypeptide(L)'
;MQDETLLNSLFIEAEYFRLHGLMDILTTMFFPHGTLLQPEHKKKLNEFYGIINQKWGLIYKASCDGFDAATFHSYCDNQGPTMTIILSNNNYLFGGYTSIPWTSDDSYKNDPTAFLFTLINPHNIPPTKYGINYSHAEYAVRHHSRYGPTF
;
A
#
# COMPACT_ATOMS: atom_id res chain seq x y z
N MET A 1 -20.46 2.00 -10.97
CA MET A 1 -21.18 3.25 -10.64
C MET A 1 -22.26 3.03 -9.58
N GLN A 2 -23.23 2.15 -9.77
CA GLN A 2 -24.33 1.92 -8.80
C GLN A 2 -23.93 1.08 -7.57
N ASP A 3 -23.03 0.12 -7.76
CA ASP A 3 -22.51 -0.76 -6.69
C ASP A 3 -21.55 0.00 -5.73
N GLU A 4 -20.84 0.99 -6.28
CA GLU A 4 -19.90 1.85 -5.56
C GLU A 4 -20.63 2.86 -4.65
N THR A 5 -21.84 3.28 -5.03
CA THR A 5 -22.71 4.12 -4.21
C THR A 5 -23.33 3.32 -3.07
N LEU A 6 -23.74 2.07 -3.34
CA LEU A 6 -24.33 1.17 -2.36
C LEU A 6 -23.33 0.74 -1.28
N LEU A 7 -22.09 0.44 -1.69
CA LEU A 7 -21.02 0.11 -0.74
C LEU A 7 -20.70 1.29 0.17
N ASN A 8 -20.65 2.51 -0.39
CA ASN A 8 -20.44 3.74 0.37
C ASN A 8 -21.57 4.00 1.36
N SER A 9 -22.83 3.88 0.95
CA SER A 9 -23.96 4.07 1.86
C SER A 9 -23.96 3.03 2.99
N LEU A 10 -23.64 1.78 2.67
CA LEU A 10 -23.57 0.70 3.67
C LEU A 10 -22.45 0.92 4.69
N PHE A 11 -21.31 1.47 4.24
CA PHE A 11 -20.21 1.86 5.12
C PHE A 11 -20.61 3.00 6.07
N ILE A 12 -21.25 4.05 5.52
CA ILE A 12 -21.71 5.21 6.30
C ILE A 12 -22.76 4.77 7.34
N GLU A 13 -23.70 3.91 6.96
CA GLU A 13 -24.69 3.36 7.89
C GLU A 13 -24.02 2.49 8.96
N ALA A 14 -23.09 1.61 8.58
CA ALA A 14 -22.37 0.77 9.54
C ALA A 14 -21.56 1.59 10.56
N GLU A 15 -20.96 2.71 10.14
CA GLU A 15 -20.28 3.66 11.02
C GLU A 15 -21.28 4.38 11.94
N TYR A 16 -22.40 4.87 11.39
CA TYR A 16 -23.46 5.55 12.14
C TYR A 16 -24.06 4.66 13.24
N PHE A 17 -24.36 3.40 12.91
CA PHE A 17 -24.95 2.43 13.83
C PHE A 17 -23.90 1.70 14.70
N ARG A 18 -22.61 2.03 14.57
CA ARG A 18 -21.50 1.37 15.27
C ARG A 18 -21.52 -0.16 15.13
N LEU A 19 -21.81 -0.64 13.93
CA LEU A 19 -21.84 -2.06 13.60
C LEU A 19 -20.42 -2.58 13.38
N HIS A 20 -19.66 -2.75 14.47
CA HIS A 20 -18.26 -3.14 14.43
C HIS A 20 -18.00 -4.39 13.56
N GLY A 21 -18.85 -5.42 13.65
CA GLY A 21 -18.71 -6.63 12.83
C GLY A 21 -18.92 -6.40 11.33
N LEU A 22 -19.83 -5.50 10.94
CA LEU A 22 -20.03 -5.14 9.53
C LEU A 22 -18.87 -4.26 9.04
N MET A 23 -18.37 -3.35 9.88
CA MET A 23 -17.20 -2.53 9.55
C MET A 23 -15.93 -3.39 9.37
N ASP A 24 -15.74 -4.43 10.18
CA ASP A 24 -14.65 -5.39 10.01
C ASP A 24 -14.77 -6.19 8.71
N ILE A 25 -16.00 -6.62 8.37
CA ILE A 25 -16.27 -7.30 7.09
C ILE A 25 -16.01 -6.34 5.92
N LEU A 26 -16.47 -5.10 6.00
CA LEU A 26 -16.35 -4.17 4.90
C LEU A 26 -14.89 -3.70 4.69
N THR A 27 -14.12 -3.53 5.77
CA THR A 27 -12.69 -3.16 5.71
C THR A 27 -11.79 -4.32 5.30
N THR A 28 -12.16 -5.57 5.57
CA THR A 28 -11.41 -6.74 5.10
C THR A 28 -11.45 -6.89 3.57
N MET A 29 -12.44 -6.31 2.89
CA MET A 29 -12.58 -6.39 1.42
C MET A 29 -11.58 -5.53 0.62
N PHE A 30 -10.88 -4.58 1.24
CA PHE A 30 -9.98 -3.67 0.50
C PHE A 30 -8.56 -4.24 0.31
N PHE A 31 -8.14 -5.15 1.16
CA PHE A 31 -6.86 -5.86 1.09
C PHE A 31 -7.10 -7.35 1.39
N PRO A 32 -7.79 -8.08 0.50
CA PRO A 32 -8.04 -9.50 0.68
C PRO A 32 -6.71 -10.27 0.77
N HIS A 33 -6.65 -11.26 1.66
CA HIS A 33 -5.49 -12.15 1.90
C HIS A 33 -4.23 -11.50 2.50
N GLY A 34 -4.20 -10.18 2.66
CA GLY A 34 -3.16 -9.47 3.41
C GLY A 34 -3.34 -9.66 4.93
N THR A 35 -2.30 -10.15 5.61
CA THR A 35 -2.36 -10.46 7.06
C THR A 35 -1.69 -9.42 7.95
N LEU A 36 -1.03 -8.40 7.39
CA LEU A 36 -0.28 -7.40 8.17
C LEU A 36 -1.15 -6.23 8.68
N LEU A 37 -2.29 -5.98 8.02
CA LEU A 37 -3.06 -4.75 8.20
C LEU A 37 -4.31 -4.99 9.03
N GLN A 38 -4.48 -4.20 10.09
CA GLN A 38 -5.75 -4.02 10.79
C GLN A 38 -6.70 -3.11 9.98
N PRO A 39 -8.02 -3.14 10.24
CA PRO A 39 -9.02 -2.31 9.55
C PRO A 39 -8.65 -0.82 9.41
N GLU A 40 -8.16 -0.21 10.49
CA GLU A 40 -7.76 1.19 10.56
C GLU A 40 -6.56 1.51 9.66
N HIS A 41 -5.62 0.57 9.52
CA HIS A 41 -4.49 0.70 8.61
C HIS A 41 -4.96 0.70 7.16
N LYS A 42 -5.88 -0.19 6.80
CA LYS A 42 -6.45 -0.29 5.44
C LYS A 42 -7.17 0.99 5.05
N LYS A 43 -8.01 1.53 5.94
CA LYS A 43 -8.68 2.83 5.75
C LYS A 43 -7.68 3.94 5.50
N LYS A 44 -6.64 4.03 6.34
CA LYS A 44 -5.63 5.08 6.24
C LYS A 44 -4.80 5.00 4.95
N LEU A 45 -4.46 3.80 4.49
CA LEU A 45 -3.75 3.62 3.22
C LEU A 45 -4.60 4.05 2.02
N ASN A 46 -5.91 3.76 2.03
CA ASN A 46 -6.83 4.24 1.00
C ASN A 46 -7.00 5.77 1.04
N GLU A 47 -7.02 6.38 2.23
CA GLU A 47 -6.97 7.85 2.38
C GLU A 47 -5.67 8.44 1.80
N PHE A 48 -4.52 7.81 2.05
CA PHE A 48 -3.23 8.24 1.49
C PHE A 48 -3.19 8.15 -0.03
N TYR A 49 -3.75 7.09 -0.58
CA TYR A 49 -3.91 6.89 -2.02
C TYR A 49 -4.88 7.90 -2.65
N GLY A 50 -5.92 8.31 -1.91
CA GLY A 50 -6.91 9.30 -2.34
C GLY A 50 -8.23 8.71 -2.85
N ILE A 51 -8.40 7.37 -2.79
CA ILE A 51 -9.65 6.67 -3.13
C ILE A 51 -10.05 5.79 -1.95
N ILE A 52 -11.10 6.20 -1.22
CA ILE A 52 -11.53 5.61 0.05
C ILE A 52 -11.84 4.11 -0.08
N ASN A 53 -12.44 3.70 -1.20
CA ASN A 53 -12.85 2.31 -1.45
C ASN A 53 -11.94 1.56 -2.42
N GLN A 54 -10.68 1.99 -2.53
CA GLN A 54 -9.72 1.30 -3.38
C GLN A 54 -9.59 -0.17 -2.94
N LYS A 55 -9.69 -1.06 -3.92
CA LYS A 55 -9.43 -2.49 -3.73
C LYS A 55 -8.03 -2.81 -4.23
N TRP A 56 -7.26 -3.52 -3.42
CA TRP A 56 -5.90 -3.95 -3.73
C TRP A 56 -5.85 -5.47 -3.87
N GLY A 57 -5.14 -5.95 -4.88
CA GLY A 57 -4.80 -7.36 -5.01
C GLY A 57 -3.44 -7.64 -4.37
N LEU A 58 -3.35 -8.67 -3.53
CA LEU A 58 -2.06 -9.16 -3.05
C LEU A 58 -1.37 -9.91 -4.20
N ILE A 59 -0.26 -9.36 -4.71
CA ILE A 59 0.53 -9.95 -5.80
C ILE A 59 1.81 -10.63 -5.32
N TYR A 60 2.31 -10.27 -4.13
CA TYR A 60 3.54 -10.79 -3.56
C TYR A 60 3.50 -10.69 -2.03
N LYS A 61 3.95 -11.73 -1.32
CA LYS A 61 4.11 -11.75 0.13
C LYS A 61 5.39 -12.48 0.48
N ALA A 62 6.42 -11.73 0.90
CA ALA A 62 7.75 -12.28 1.19
C ALA A 62 7.76 -13.48 2.17
N SER A 63 6.88 -13.49 3.18
CA SER A 63 6.78 -14.62 4.12
C SER A 63 6.14 -15.89 3.55
N CYS A 64 5.52 -15.82 2.38
CA CYS A 64 4.96 -16.96 1.64
C CYS A 64 5.82 -17.31 0.41
N ASP A 65 6.26 -16.28 -0.33
CA ASP A 65 6.93 -16.44 -1.63
C ASP A 65 8.46 -16.48 -1.53
N GLY A 66 9.03 -15.99 -0.42
CA GLY A 66 10.47 -15.80 -0.22
C GLY A 66 10.88 -14.33 -0.26
N PHE A 67 11.99 -14.00 0.41
CA PHE A 67 12.45 -12.61 0.59
C PHE A 67 13.43 -12.12 -0.49
N ASP A 68 13.75 -12.96 -1.48
CA ASP A 68 14.74 -12.64 -2.50
C ASP A 68 14.22 -11.60 -3.50
N ALA A 69 15.10 -10.71 -3.95
CA ALA A 69 14.76 -9.67 -4.94
C ALA A 69 14.24 -10.28 -6.25
N ALA A 70 14.81 -11.40 -6.69
CA ALA A 70 14.36 -12.10 -7.90
C ALA A 70 12.91 -12.57 -7.78
N THR A 71 12.50 -13.05 -6.60
CA THR A 71 11.11 -13.44 -6.33
C THR A 71 10.20 -12.22 -6.40
N PHE A 72 10.55 -11.13 -5.71
CA PHE A 72 9.80 -9.86 -5.80
C PHE A 72 9.58 -9.45 -7.26
N HIS A 73 10.65 -9.42 -8.06
CA HIS A 73 10.55 -9.03 -9.46
C HIS A 73 9.74 -10.00 -10.32
N SER A 74 9.80 -11.31 -10.06
CA SER A 74 8.96 -12.28 -10.78
C SER A 74 7.46 -12.09 -10.58
N TYR A 75 7.06 -11.50 -9.44
CA TYR A 75 5.66 -11.21 -9.12
C TYR A 75 5.25 -9.77 -9.42
N CYS A 76 6.15 -8.80 -9.24
CA CYS A 76 5.83 -7.37 -9.24
C CYS A 76 6.25 -6.63 -10.51
N ASP A 77 7.17 -7.16 -11.32
CA ASP A 77 7.54 -6.51 -12.58
C ASP A 77 6.36 -6.46 -13.54
N ASN A 78 6.24 -5.32 -14.21
CA ASN A 78 5.12 -4.97 -15.08
C ASN A 78 3.75 -4.98 -14.38
N GLN A 79 3.74 -5.07 -13.04
CA GLN A 79 2.56 -4.82 -12.21
C GLN A 79 2.59 -3.38 -11.70
N GLY A 80 1.46 -2.68 -11.76
CA GLY A 80 1.39 -1.28 -11.31
C GLY A 80 -0.01 -0.70 -11.46
N PRO A 81 -0.40 0.26 -10.60
CA PRO A 81 0.36 0.81 -9.47
C PRO A 81 0.54 -0.18 -8.31
N THR A 82 1.57 -0.01 -7.46
CA THR A 82 1.82 -0.92 -6.33
C THR A 82 1.99 -0.18 -4.99
N MET A 83 1.56 -0.83 -3.91
CA MET A 83 1.75 -0.38 -2.53
C MET A 83 2.52 -1.45 -1.75
N THR A 84 3.75 -1.12 -1.36
CA THR A 84 4.62 -1.99 -0.56
C THR A 84 4.35 -1.73 0.92
N ILE A 85 4.11 -2.79 1.68
CA ILE A 85 3.87 -2.74 3.13
C ILE A 85 4.93 -3.59 3.83
N ILE A 86 5.63 -2.99 4.78
CA ILE A 86 6.74 -3.60 5.52
C ILE A 86 6.35 -3.65 6.99
N LEU A 87 6.40 -4.85 7.57
CA LEU A 87 6.38 -5.06 9.01
C LEU A 87 7.80 -5.38 9.47
N SER A 88 8.38 -4.54 10.32
CA SER A 88 9.72 -4.79 10.89
C SER A 88 9.65 -5.74 12.07
N ASN A 89 10.82 -6.26 12.48
CA ASN A 89 10.98 -7.08 13.68
C ASN A 89 10.55 -6.38 14.98
N ASN A 90 10.50 -5.04 14.96
CA ASN A 90 10.05 -4.23 16.10
C ASN A 90 8.56 -3.87 16.04
N ASN A 91 7.78 -4.56 15.19
CA ASN A 91 6.36 -4.30 14.95
C ASN A 91 6.06 -2.90 14.38
N TYR A 92 7.01 -2.30 13.66
CA TYR A 92 6.76 -1.05 12.93
C TYR A 92 6.20 -1.35 11.56
N LEU A 93 5.17 -0.61 11.19
CA LEU A 93 4.42 -0.79 9.96
C LEU A 93 4.56 0.48 9.12
N PHE A 94 5.23 0.35 7.98
CA PHE A 94 5.57 1.46 7.08
C PHE A 94 5.72 0.93 5.66
N GLY A 95 6.00 1.80 4.70
CA GLY A 95 6.19 1.37 3.33
C GLY A 95 6.21 2.51 2.33
N GLY A 96 5.95 2.16 1.08
CA GLY A 96 5.97 3.09 -0.04
C GLY A 96 4.97 2.71 -1.13
N TYR A 97 4.56 3.71 -1.89
CA TYR A 97 3.69 3.58 -3.05
C TYR A 97 4.41 4.12 -4.28
N THR A 98 4.19 3.44 -5.41
CA THR A 98 4.54 3.95 -6.73
C THR A 98 3.39 3.74 -7.71
N SER A 99 3.18 4.73 -8.57
CA SER A 99 2.18 4.69 -9.64
C SER A 99 2.64 3.95 -10.89
N ILE A 100 3.94 3.77 -11.06
CA ILE A 100 4.54 3.17 -12.25
C ILE A 100 4.87 1.69 -12.03
N PRO A 101 4.86 0.87 -13.09
CA PRO A 101 5.21 -0.53 -12.96
C PRO A 101 6.72 -0.75 -12.82
N TRP A 102 7.13 -1.71 -11.98
CA TRP A 102 8.53 -2.14 -11.87
C TRP A 102 9.03 -2.77 -13.18
N THR A 103 10.31 -2.59 -13.53
CA THR A 103 10.85 -3.04 -14.84
C THR A 103 12.19 -3.77 -14.79
N SER A 104 12.87 -3.83 -13.64
CA SER A 104 14.20 -4.47 -13.51
C SER A 104 15.28 -4.01 -14.51
N ASP A 105 15.18 -2.78 -15.03
CA ASP A 105 16.13 -2.25 -16.02
C ASP A 105 17.31 -1.49 -15.41
N ASP A 106 17.50 -1.65 -14.10
CA ASP A 106 18.57 -1.06 -13.31
C ASP A 106 18.63 0.47 -13.36
N SER A 107 17.51 1.15 -13.67
CA SER A 107 17.44 2.61 -13.76
C SER A 107 16.60 3.27 -12.65
N TYR A 108 16.88 4.55 -12.40
CA TYR A 108 15.98 5.42 -11.63
C TYR A 108 14.79 5.83 -12.48
N LYS A 109 13.63 5.97 -11.84
CA LYS A 109 12.38 6.32 -12.51
C LYS A 109 11.73 7.55 -11.93
N ASN A 110 11.17 8.32 -12.85
CA ASN A 110 10.31 9.44 -12.54
C ASN A 110 8.93 8.98 -12.08
N ASP A 111 8.57 9.29 -10.84
CA ASP A 111 7.21 9.13 -10.33
C ASP A 111 6.85 10.29 -9.39
N PRO A 112 6.20 11.35 -9.91
CA PRO A 112 5.85 12.51 -9.10
C PRO A 112 4.75 12.23 -8.08
N THR A 113 4.13 11.05 -8.13
CA THR A 113 3.05 10.64 -7.22
C THR A 113 3.51 9.59 -6.21
N ALA A 114 4.77 9.14 -6.29
CA ALA A 114 5.34 8.25 -5.29
C ALA A 114 5.30 8.89 -3.91
N PHE A 115 5.19 8.05 -2.88
CA PHE A 115 5.26 8.50 -1.51
C PHE A 115 5.71 7.38 -0.58
N LEU A 116 6.35 7.77 0.52
CA LEU A 116 6.56 6.91 1.67
C LEU A 116 5.45 7.14 2.70
N PHE A 117 5.24 6.18 3.57
CA PHE A 117 4.31 6.33 4.68
C PHE A 117 4.78 5.57 5.92
N THR A 118 4.30 6.02 7.07
CA THR A 118 4.34 5.26 8.32
C THR A 118 2.91 5.08 8.85
N LEU A 119 2.65 3.93 9.46
CA LEU A 119 1.42 3.63 10.20
C LEU A 119 1.71 3.39 11.68
N ILE A 120 2.77 2.63 11.99
CA ILE A 120 3.29 2.38 13.34
C ILE A 120 4.80 2.62 13.33
N ASN A 121 5.31 3.43 14.25
CA ASN A 121 6.73 3.83 14.33
C ASN A 121 7.18 4.03 15.79
N PRO A 122 8.51 4.03 16.06
CA PRO A 122 9.06 4.18 17.42
C PRO A 122 8.74 5.52 18.11
N HIS A 123 8.30 6.52 17.36
CA HIS A 123 8.14 7.88 17.85
C HIS A 123 6.67 8.26 18.08
N ASN A 124 5.74 7.29 17.98
CA ASN A 124 4.30 7.52 18.06
C ASN A 124 3.81 8.62 17.11
N ILE A 125 4.50 8.83 15.98
CA ILE A 125 4.03 9.73 14.93
C ILE A 125 2.72 9.13 14.42
N PRO A 126 1.63 9.91 14.33
CA PRO A 126 0.38 9.40 13.77
C PRO A 126 0.62 8.92 12.34
N PRO A 127 -0.25 8.06 11.78
CA PRO A 127 -0.12 7.66 10.40
C PRO A 127 0.11 8.85 9.48
N THR A 128 1.24 8.86 8.78
CA THR A 128 1.72 10.03 8.03
C THR A 128 2.20 9.60 6.64
N LYS A 129 1.84 10.40 5.62
CA LYS A 129 2.31 10.28 4.24
C LYS A 129 3.40 11.31 3.97
N TYR A 130 4.48 10.88 3.33
CA TYR A 130 5.62 11.69 2.92
C TYR A 130 5.72 11.65 1.39
N GLY A 131 5.33 12.74 0.73
CA GLY A 131 5.49 12.86 -0.72
C GLY A 131 6.95 13.07 -1.13
N ILE A 132 7.23 12.87 -2.41
CA ILE A 132 8.57 13.14 -2.94
C ILE A 132 8.93 14.63 -2.93
N ASN A 133 10.23 14.89 -3.07
CA ASN A 133 10.71 16.20 -3.52
C ASN A 133 10.52 16.30 -5.04
N TYR A 134 9.58 17.14 -5.49
CA TYR A 134 9.28 17.33 -6.91
C TYR A 134 10.50 17.73 -7.78
N SER A 135 11.51 18.39 -7.20
CA SER A 135 12.74 18.73 -7.92
C SER A 135 13.66 17.53 -8.21
N HIS A 136 13.36 16.37 -7.64
CA HIS A 136 14.13 15.13 -7.79
C HIS A 136 13.22 13.94 -8.11
N ALA A 137 12.09 14.20 -8.76
CA ALA A 137 11.09 13.18 -9.08
C ALA A 137 11.67 12.06 -9.94
N GLU A 138 12.67 12.35 -10.78
CA GLU A 138 13.39 11.39 -11.62
C GLU A 138 14.16 10.31 -10.84
N TYR A 139 14.37 10.52 -9.54
CA TYR A 139 15.00 9.57 -8.63
C TYR A 139 14.02 8.94 -7.63
N ALA A 140 12.71 9.11 -7.82
CA ALA A 140 11.67 8.71 -6.86
C ALA A 140 11.60 7.19 -6.61
N VAL A 141 11.98 6.38 -7.60
CA VAL A 141 11.92 4.91 -7.50
C VAL A 141 13.12 4.32 -8.23
N ARG A 142 13.72 3.24 -7.71
CA ARG A 142 14.84 2.54 -8.36
C ARG A 142 14.46 1.12 -8.77
N HIS A 143 14.50 0.83 -10.07
CA HIS A 143 14.12 -0.47 -10.64
C HIS A 143 15.34 -1.40 -10.79
N HIS A 144 16.13 -1.55 -9.73
CA HIS A 144 17.31 -2.39 -9.75
C HIS A 144 16.96 -3.86 -9.54
N SER A 145 17.25 -4.70 -10.53
CA SER A 145 16.90 -6.13 -10.60
C SER A 145 17.38 -6.98 -9.42
N ARG A 146 18.40 -6.51 -8.69
CA ARG A 146 18.94 -7.18 -7.49
C ARG A 146 18.41 -6.64 -6.17
N TYR A 147 17.56 -5.63 -6.19
CA TYR A 147 16.98 -5.04 -4.98
C TYR A 147 15.49 -5.33 -4.92
N GLY A 148 14.92 -5.29 -3.72
CA GLY A 148 13.47 -5.24 -3.58
C GLY A 148 12.92 -3.85 -3.97
N PRO A 149 11.68 -3.54 -3.57
CA PRO A 149 11.10 -2.23 -3.81
C PRO A 149 11.98 -1.14 -3.18
N THR A 150 12.37 -0.16 -3.99
CA THR A 150 13.28 0.93 -3.61
C THR A 150 12.67 2.28 -3.97
N PHE A 151 12.53 3.16 -2.98
CA PHE A 151 11.93 4.49 -3.03
C PHE A 151 12.91 5.55 -2.52
#